data_AF-A0A7L4PA07-F1
#
_entry.id   AF-A0A7L4PA07-F1
#
_cell.length_a   1.000
_cell.length_b   1.000
_cell.length_c   1.000
_cell.angle_alpha   90.00
_cell.angle_beta   90.00
_cell.angle_gamma   90.00
#
_symmetry.space_group_name_H-M   'P 1'
#
loop_
_entity.id
_entity.type
_entity.pdbx_description
1 polymer ?
#
loop_
_entity_poly.entity_id
_entity_poly.type
_entity_poly.pdbx_seq_one_letter_code
_entity_poly.pdbx_strand_id
1 'polypeptide(L)' 'MEHIAVALATVVYLALLLLTYYALLKRSPPGYNKPTKKELAVIALMVVAMLVFLSLLFSGLQ' A
#
# COMPACT_ATOMS: atom_id res chain seq x y z
N MET A 1 -23.49 0.82 -0.51
CA MET A 1 -22.90 0.00 0.57
C MET A 1 -21.66 -0.74 0.09
N GLU A 2 -21.66 -1.34 -1.10
CA GLU A 2 -20.50 -2.09 -1.65
C GLU A 2 -19.25 -1.23 -1.82
N HIS A 3 -19.36 0.00 -2.34
CA HIS A 3 -18.22 0.91 -2.47
C HIS A 3 -17.58 1.30 -1.13
N ILE A 4 -18.36 1.36 -0.04
CA ILE A 4 -17.83 1.67 1.30
C ILE A 4 -16.99 0.49 1.80
N ALA A 5 -17.46 -0.74 1.60
CA ALA A 5 -16.71 -1.94 1.96
C ALA A 5 -15.40 -2.06 1.15
N VAL A 6 -15.46 -1.75 -0.15
CA VAL A 6 -14.27 -1.73 -1.03
C VAL A 6 -13.28 -0.66 -0.58
N ALA A 7 -13.74 0.57 -0.32
CA ALA A 7 -12.89 1.65 0.18
C ALA A 7 -12.20 1.27 1.50
N LEU A 8 -12.94 0.68 2.43
CA LEU A 8 -12.41 0.22 3.71
C LEU A 8 -11.34 -0.87 3.51
N ALA A 9 -11.62 -1.84 2.64
CA ALA A 9 -10.67 -2.91 2.31
C ALA A 9 -9.39 -2.35 1.67
N THR A 10 -9.50 -1.36 0.78
CA THR A 10 -8.34 -0.69 0.17
C THR A 10 -7.49 0.01 1.23
N VAL A 11 -8.09 0.69 2.20
CA VAL A 11 -7.37 1.35 3.29
C VAL A 11 -6.65 0.33 4.19
N VAL A 12 -7.32 -0.77 4.55
CA VAL A 12 -6.71 -1.85 5.34
C VAL A 12 -5.54 -2.48 4.59
N TYR A 13 -5.70 -2.74 3.30
CA TYR A 13 -4.63 -3.27 2.45
C TYR A 13 -3.42 -2.34 2.41
N LEU A 14 -3.63 -1.03 2.21
CA LEU A 14 -2.56 -0.02 2.25
C LEU A 14 -1.82 -0.01 3.59
N ALA A 15 -2.56 -0.10 4.70
CA ALA A 15 -1.96 -0.15 6.03
C ALA A 15 -1.07 -1.39 6.20
N LEU A 16 -1.53 -2.57 5.79
CA LEU A 16 -0.77 -3.81 5.85
C LEU A 16 0.47 -3.79 4.96
N LEU A 17 0.36 -3.23 3.75
CA LEU A 17 1.48 -3.05 2.83
C LEU A 17 2.58 -2.21 3.46
N LEU A 18 2.22 -1.04 4.00
CA LEU A 18 3.17 -0.12 4.65
C LEU A 18 3.79 -0.71 5.91
N LEU A 19 3.01 -1.43 6.73
CA LEU A 19 3.49 -2.14 7.92
C LEU A 19 4.50 -3.23 7.57
N THR A 20 4.19 -4.05 6.57
CA THR A 20 5.09 -5.11 6.08
C THR A 20 6.39 -4.49 5.56
N TYR A 21 6.27 -3.40 4.81
CA TYR A 21 7.41 -2.68 4.29
C TYR A 21 8.29 -2.07 5.39
N TYR A 22 7.67 -1.45 6.40
CA TYR A 22 8.37 -0.93 7.57
C TYR A 22 9.08 -2.04 8.35
N ALA A 23 8.44 -3.20 8.51
CA ALA A 23 9.04 -4.37 9.13
C ALA A 23 10.26 -4.87 8.34
N LEU A 24 10.18 -4.92 7.01
CA LEU A 24 11.32 -5.27 6.16
C LEU A 24 12.47 -4.25 6.28
N LEU A 25 12.17 -2.95 6.28
CA LEU A 25 13.23 -1.94 6.43
C LEU A 25 13.91 -1.97 7.80
N LYS A 26 13.14 -2.11 8.89
CA LYS A 26 13.65 -1.94 10.26
C LYS A 26 14.06 -3.23 10.95
N ARG A 27 13.41 -4.35 10.63
CA ARG A 27 13.56 -5.66 11.30
C ARG A 27 14.01 -6.77 10.35
N SER A 28 14.64 -6.45 9.22
CA SER A 28 15.30 -7.48 8.40
C SER A 28 16.28 -8.28 9.26
N PRO A 29 16.13 -9.62 9.39
CA PRO A 29 17.07 -10.45 10.11
C PRO A 29 18.47 -10.33 9.51
N PRO A 30 19.53 -10.50 10.32
CA PRO A 30 20.90 -10.49 9.81
C PRO A 30 21.06 -11.59 8.76
N GLY A 31 21.43 -11.20 7.53
CA GLY A 31 21.53 -12.10 6.36
C GLY A 31 20.48 -11.86 5.28
N TYR A 32 19.43 -11.07 5.55
CA TYR A 32 18.46 -10.67 4.52
C TYR A 32 18.88 -9.37 3.83
N ASN A 33 18.75 -9.34 2.51
CA ASN A 33 18.96 -8.13 1.73
C ASN A 33 17.86 -7.11 2.06
N LYS A 34 18.28 -5.89 2.38
CA LYS A 34 17.34 -4.77 2.50
C LYS A 34 16.69 -4.50 1.15
N PRO A 35 15.45 -3.97 1.14
CA PRO A 35 14.80 -3.54 -0.09
C PRO A 35 15.70 -2.58 -0.88
N THR A 36 15.88 -2.88 -2.15
CA THR A 36 16.61 -2.04 -3.09
C THR A 36 15.81 -0.77 -3.41
N LYS A 37 16.50 0.26 -3.90
CA LYS A 37 15.85 1.51 -4.36
C LYS A 37 14.77 1.28 -5.44
N LYS A 38 14.93 0.22 -6.25
CA LYS A 38 13.96 -0.15 -7.28
C LYS A 38 12.68 -0.73 -6.66
N GLU A 39 12.81 -1.63 -5.70
CA GLU A 39 11.67 -2.20 -4.97
C GLU A 39 10.91 -1.12 -4.19
N LEU A 40 11.65 -0.18 -3.60
CA LEU A 40 11.12 1.05 -3.00
C LEU A 40 10.23 1.85 -3.95
N ALA A 41 10.72 2.08 -5.17
CA ALA A 41 9.99 2.83 -6.18
C ALA A 41 8.72 2.08 -6.63
N VAL A 42 8.77 0.75 -6.74
CA VAL A 42 7.59 -0.08 -7.08
C VAL A 42 6.54 0.01 -5.99
N ILE A 43 6.92 -0.11 -4.72
CA ILE A 43 5.98 0.00 -3.59
C ILE A 43 5.37 1.40 -3.54
N ALA A 44 6.16 2.44 -3.72
CA ALA A 44 5.66 3.82 -3.79
C ALA A 44 4.66 3.99 -4.95
N LEU A 45 4.95 3.43 -6.12
CA LEU A 45 4.05 3.46 -7.27
C LEU A 45 2.73 2.71 -6.99
N MET A 46 2.79 1.54 -6.34
CA MET A 46 1.58 0.79 -5.94
C MET A 46 0.73 1.59 -4.96
N VAL A 47 1.33 2.28 -3.99
CA VAL A 47 0.62 3.15 -3.05
C VAL A 47 -0.08 4.29 -3.80
N VAL A 48 0.63 4.97 -4.71
CA VAL A 48 0.04 6.05 -5.52
C VAL A 48 -1.11 5.55 -6.37
N ALA A 49 -0.96 4.40 -7.05
CA ALA A 49 -2.01 3.80 -7.86
C ALA A 49 -3.26 3.47 -7.02
N MET A 50 -3.07 2.94 -5.81
CA MET A 50 -4.18 2.63 -4.88
C MET A 50 -4.86 3.89 -4.36
N LEU A 51 -4.13 4.98 -4.10
CA LEU A 51 -4.72 6.26 -3.74
C LEU A 51 -5.53 6.87 -4.88
N VAL A 52 -5.04 6.77 -6.12
CA VAL A 52 -5.79 7.22 -7.30
C VAL A 52 -7.06 6.39 -7.46
N PHE A 53 -6.97 5.07 -7.34
CA PHE A 53 -8.14 4.18 -7.38
C PHE A 53 -9.16 4.56 -6.29
N LEU A 54 -8.70 4.80 -5.07
CA LEU A 54 -9.56 5.21 -3.96
C LEU A 54 -10.25 6.56 -4.23
N SER A 55 -9.53 7.55 -4.77
CA SER A 55 -10.10 8.83 -5.18
C SER A 55 -11.18 8.66 -6.25
N LEU A 56 -10.92 7.83 -7.28
CA LEU A 56 -11.90 7.54 -8.33
C LEU A 56 -13.13 6.82 -7.78
N LEU A 57 -12.94 5.89 -6.85
CA LEU A 57 -14.01 5.16 -6.19
C LEU A 57 -14.90 6.12 -5.38
N PHE A 58 -14.31 7.11 -4.71
CA PHE A 58 -15.07 8.16 -4.02
C PHE A 58 -15.75 9.15 -4.96
N SER A 59 -15.11 9.53 -6.08
CA SER A 59 -15.74 10.38 -7.09
C SER A 59 -16.91 9.70 -7.81
N GLY A 60 -16.87 8.37 -7.99
CA GLY A 60 -17.98 7.58 -8.51
C GLY A 60 -19.05 7.21 -7.48
N LEU A 61 -18.83 7.55 -6.20
CA LEU A 61 -19.79 7.38 -5.11
C LEU A 61 -20.72 8.59 -4.95
N GLN A 62 -20.33 9.76 -5.48
CA GLN A 62 -21.14 10.98 -5.55
C GLN A 62 -22.18 10.90 -6.68
#